data_AF-A0A7C3HHZ5-F1
#
_entry.id   AF-A0A7C3HHZ5-F1
#
_cell.length_a   1.000
_cell.length_b   1.000
_cell.length_c   1.000
_cell.angle_alpha   90.00
_cell.angle_beta   90.00
_cell.angle_gamma   90.00
#
_symmetry.space_group_name_H-M   'P 1'
#
loop_
_entity.id
_entity.type
_entity.pdbx_description
1 polymer ?
#
loop_
_entity_poly.entity_id
_entity_poly.type
_entity_poly.pdbx_seq_one_letter_code
_entity_poly.pdbx_strand_id
1 'polypeptide(L)'
;MKLDRPLPDDLASKVISSIQQMMGIERIEIREDAIEIDYDLLQATEAQIEFRLAAIGATLNRRWSERLRRAFVDFVEENEVSNLEVSSGAGVHAHHH
;
A
#
# COMPACT_ATOMS: atom_id res chain seq x y z
N MET A 1 -2.65 -4.15 -2.25
CA MET A 1 -2.73 -4.69 -0.87
C MET A 1 -3.97 -5.56 -0.71
N LYS A 2 -3.86 -6.79 -0.19
CA LYS A 2 -5.01 -7.72 -0.02
C LYS A 2 -5.37 -7.94 1.45
N LEU A 3 -6.66 -8.05 1.75
CA LEU A 3 -7.23 -8.18 3.08
C LEU A 3 -7.79 -9.59 3.29
N ASP A 4 -7.78 -10.07 4.54
CA ASP A 4 -8.42 -11.34 4.93
C ASP A 4 -9.96 -11.31 4.72
N ARG A 5 -10.56 -10.12 4.79
CA ARG A 5 -12.01 -9.89 4.64
C ARG A 5 -12.29 -8.52 4.05
N PRO A 6 -13.44 -8.35 3.37
CA PRO A 6 -13.82 -7.07 2.82
C PRO A 6 -13.95 -6.00 3.89
N LEU A 7 -13.53 -4.79 3.52
CA LEU A 7 -13.65 -3.62 4.38
C LEU A 7 -15.13 -3.20 4.47
N PRO A 8 -15.70 -3.01 5.67
CA PRO A 8 -17.04 -2.45 5.81
C PRO A 8 -17.13 -1.06 5.15
N ASP A 9 -18.24 -0.73 4.50
CA ASP A 9 -18.38 0.52 3.72
C ASP A 9 -18.07 1.80 4.52
N ASP A 10 -18.43 1.83 5.81
CA ASP A 10 -18.12 2.94 6.72
C ASP A 10 -16.61 3.08 6.96
N LEU A 11 -15.90 1.95 7.08
CA LEU A 11 -14.43 1.93 7.23
C LEU A 11 -13.76 2.27 5.89
N ALA A 12 -14.28 1.76 4.78
CA ALA A 12 -13.77 2.05 3.44
C ALA A 12 -13.80 3.56 3.16
N SER A 13 -14.94 4.21 3.42
CA SER A 13 -15.12 5.65 3.21
C SER A 13 -14.17 6.48 4.07
N LYS A 14 -13.92 6.07 5.32
CA LYS A 14 -12.97 6.74 6.23
C LYS A 14 -11.53 6.55 5.80
N VAL A 15 -11.16 5.35 5.34
CA VAL A 15 -9.84 5.06 4.80
C VAL A 15 -9.57 5.91 3.57
N ILE A 16 -10.49 5.89 2.59
CA ILE A 16 -10.40 6.70 1.37
C ILE A 16 -10.23 8.18 1.73
N SER A 17 -11.13 8.75 2.53
CA SER A 17 -11.10 10.17 2.89
C SER A 17 -9.82 10.56 3.63
N SER A 18 -9.30 9.71 4.50
CA SER A 18 -8.10 10.04 5.29
C SER A 18 -6.82 9.89 4.50
N ILE A 19 -6.73 8.90 3.59
CA ILE A 19 -5.55 8.70 2.74
C ILE A 19 -5.53 9.76 1.64
N GLN A 20 -6.66 10.10 1.02
CA GLN A 20 -6.72 11.18 0.00
C GLN A 20 -6.27 12.56 0.51
N GLN A 21 -6.28 12.79 1.83
CA GLN A 21 -5.79 14.03 2.44
C GLN A 21 -4.27 14.04 2.62
N MET A 22 -3.58 12.93 2.40
CA MET A 22 -2.12 12.88 2.44
C MET A 22 -1.55 13.50 1.17
N MET A 23 -0.49 14.27 1.34
CA MET A 23 0.30 14.79 0.23
C MET A 23 0.92 13.64 -0.54
N GLY A 24 0.88 13.69 -1.87
CA GLY A 24 1.45 12.66 -2.74
C GLY A 24 0.53 11.48 -3.05
N ILE A 25 -0.71 11.45 -2.56
CA ILE A 25 -1.69 10.44 -2.98
C ILE A 25 -2.38 10.89 -4.27
N GLU A 26 -2.27 10.08 -5.31
CA GLU A 26 -2.89 10.32 -6.61
C GLU A 26 -4.27 9.65 -6.69
N ARG A 27 -4.37 8.41 -6.21
CA ARG A 27 -5.62 7.64 -6.21
C ARG A 27 -5.64 6.64 -5.06
N ILE A 28 -6.83 6.41 -4.53
CA ILE A 28 -7.10 5.27 -3.65
C ILE A 28 -8.43 4.63 -4.06
N GLU A 29 -8.43 3.31 -4.13
CA GLU A 29 -9.59 2.49 -4.39
C GLU A 29 -9.63 1.31 -3.43
N ILE A 30 -10.84 0.95 -3.00
CA ILE A 30 -11.09 -0.25 -2.21
C ILE A 30 -12.01 -1.14 -3.04
N ARG A 31 -11.52 -2.33 -3.39
CA ARG A 31 -12.24 -3.32 -4.20
C ARG A 31 -12.42 -4.58 -3.39
N GLU A 32 -13.63 -4.81 -2.88
CA GLU A 32 -13.96 -5.98 -2.05
C GLU A 32 -12.95 -6.18 -0.89
N ASP A 33 -12.00 -7.10 -1.06
CA ASP A 33 -10.92 -7.42 -0.13
C ASP A 33 -9.55 -6.82 -0.50
N ALA A 34 -9.47 -5.88 -1.43
CA ALA A 34 -8.22 -5.24 -1.84
C ALA A 34 -8.26 -3.72 -1.65
N ILE A 35 -7.10 -3.15 -1.30
CA ILE A 35 -6.84 -1.71 -1.31
C ILE A 35 -5.74 -1.44 -2.31
N GLU A 36 -6.02 -0.54 -3.24
CA GLU A 36 -5.10 -0.02 -4.24
C GLU A 36 -4.85 1.45 -3.93
N ILE A 37 -3.57 1.81 -3.79
CA ILE A 37 -3.13 3.18 -3.49
C ILE A 37 -2.05 3.51 -4.52
N ASP A 38 -2.30 4.57 -5.27
CA ASP A 38 -1.36 5.16 -6.20
C ASP A 38 -0.79 6.42 -5.55
N TYR A 39 0.53 6.46 -5.40
CA TYR A 39 1.20 7.51 -4.66
C TYR A 39 2.58 7.82 -5.22
N ASP A 40 2.95 9.09 -5.14
CA ASP A 40 4.26 9.58 -5.49
C ASP A 40 5.27 9.21 -4.38
N LEU A 41 6.27 8.41 -4.74
CA LEU A 41 7.30 7.91 -3.82
C LEU A 41 8.19 9.01 -3.22
N LEU A 42 8.22 10.21 -3.81
CA LEU A 42 8.99 11.35 -3.30
C LEU A 42 8.18 12.17 -2.29
N GLN A 43 6.85 12.10 -2.32
CA GLN A 43 5.93 12.86 -1.48
C GLN A 43 5.31 12.01 -0.35
N ALA A 44 5.06 10.72 -0.60
CA ALA A 44 4.48 9.79 0.35
C ALA A 44 5.36 8.55 0.50
N THR A 45 5.52 8.08 1.73
CA THR A 45 6.27 6.85 2.04
C THR A 45 5.35 5.76 2.53
N GLU A 46 5.75 4.50 2.30
CA GLU A 46 5.01 3.32 2.75
C GLU A 46 4.73 3.36 4.25
N ALA A 47 5.71 3.75 5.07
CA ALA A 47 5.55 3.91 6.52
C ALA A 47 4.50 4.97 6.90
N GLN A 48 4.37 6.06 6.12
CA GLN A 48 3.34 7.07 6.37
C GLN A 48 1.94 6.54 6.06
N ILE A 49 1.81 5.79 4.96
CA ILE A 49 0.56 5.15 4.55
C ILE A 49 0.16 4.09 5.58
N GLU A 50 1.10 3.23 5.99
CA GLU A 50 0.89 2.22 7.04
C GLU A 50 0.41 2.86 8.34
N PHE A 51 1.10 3.90 8.81
CA PHE A 51 0.75 4.57 10.05
C PHE A 51 -0.66 5.15 10.00
N ARG A 52 -1.06 5.73 8.87
CA ARG A 52 -2.40 6.27 8.66
C ARG A 52 -3.46 5.17 8.63
N LEU A 53 -3.22 4.09 7.90
CA LEU A 53 -4.11 2.91 7.87
C LEU A 53 -4.29 2.31 9.27
N ALA A 54 -3.21 2.14 10.03
CA ALA A 54 -3.23 1.62 11.38
C ALA A 54 -4.00 2.54 12.34
N ALA A 55 -3.82 3.86 12.23
CA ALA A 55 -4.52 4.85 13.03
C ALA A 55 -6.04 4.82 12.77
N ILE A 56 -6.46 4.80 11.50
CA ILE A 56 -7.88 4.73 11.13
C ILE A 56 -8.48 3.42 11.62
N GLY A 57 -7.80 2.30 11.41
CA GLY A 57 -8.22 1.00 11.95
C GLY A 57 -8.41 1.03 13.47
N ALA A 58 -7.52 1.68 14.21
CA ALA A 58 -7.59 1.79 15.66
C ALA A 58 -8.76 2.64 16.17
N THR A 59 -9.17 3.68 15.42
CA THR A 59 -10.32 4.53 15.78
C THR A 59 -11.66 3.78 15.74
N LEU A 60 -11.76 2.70 14.96
CA LEU A 60 -12.97 1.89 14.82
C LEU A 60 -12.91 0.61 15.65
N ASN A 61 -11.83 -0.17 15.53
CA ASN A 61 -11.63 -1.38 16.32
C ASN A 61 -10.15 -1.79 16.28
N ARG A 62 -9.54 -2.10 17.44
CA ARG A 62 -8.17 -2.60 17.52
C ARG A 62 -7.87 -3.79 16.58
N ARG A 63 -8.89 -4.62 16.26
CA ARG A 63 -8.76 -5.73 15.31
C ARG A 63 -8.52 -5.27 13.86
N TRP A 64 -9.05 -4.13 13.44
CA TRP A 64 -8.87 -3.59 12.09
C TRP A 64 -7.50 -2.94 11.91
N SER A 65 -6.99 -2.26 12.93
CA SER A 65 -5.62 -1.72 12.94
C SER A 65 -4.58 -2.79 12.61
N GLU A 66 -4.65 -3.91 13.33
CA GLU A 66 -3.72 -5.03 13.13
C GLU A 66 -3.90 -5.73 11.78
N ARG A 67 -5.14 -5.83 11.27
CA ARG A 67 -5.41 -6.43 9.96
C ARG A 67 -4.87 -5.57 8.81
N LEU A 68 -5.13 -4.27 8.86
CA LEU A 68 -4.63 -3.33 7.85
C LEU A 68 -3.11 -3.32 7.84
N ARG A 69 -2.49 -3.35 9.03
CA ARG A 69 -1.04 -3.45 9.15
C ARG A 69 -0.48 -4.74 8.54
N ARG A 70 -1.06 -5.90 8.87
CA ARG A 70 -0.63 -7.18 8.28
C ARG A 70 -0.75 -7.19 6.76
N ALA A 71 -1.91 -6.78 6.25
CA ALA A 71 -2.15 -6.69 4.81
C ALA A 71 -1.14 -5.78 4.10
N PHE A 72 -0.76 -4.66 4.74
CA PHE A 72 0.21 -3.73 4.21
C PHE A 72 1.63 -4.30 4.24
N VAL A 73 2.03 -4.95 5.33
CA VAL A 73 3.34 -5.63 5.43
C VAL A 73 3.47 -6.73 4.38
N ASP A 74 2.47 -7.62 4.24
CA ASP A 74 2.44 -8.64 3.18
C ASP A 74 2.59 -8.02 1.78
N PHE A 75 1.93 -6.88 1.55
CA PHE A 75 2.01 -6.18 0.28
C PHE A 75 3.40 -5.58 0.02
N VAL A 76 4.01 -4.95 1.02
CA VAL A 76 5.36 -4.39 0.91
C VAL A 76 6.37 -5.52 0.73
N GLU A 77 6.26 -6.63 1.47
CA GLU A 77 7.12 -7.80 1.31
C GLU A 77 7.00 -8.42 -0.10
N GLU A 78 5.78 -8.53 -0.64
CA GLU A 78 5.56 -9.00 -2.02
C GLU A 78 6.09 -8.00 -3.07
N ASN A 79 6.04 -6.69 -2.78
CA ASN A 79 6.52 -5.65 -3.67
C ASN A 79 8.04 -5.46 -3.60
N GLU A 80 8.68 -5.62 -2.44
CA GLU A 80 10.15 -5.58 -2.27
C GLU A 80 10.84 -6.70 -3.07
N VAL A 81 10.18 -7.84 -3.27
CA VAL A 81 10.67 -8.92 -4.16
C VAL A 81 10.53 -8.54 -5.64
N SER A 82 9.58 -7.66 -5.99
CA SER A 82 9.27 -7.25 -7.36
C SER A 82 9.99 -5.95 -7.79
N ASN A 83 10.36 -5.09 -6.84
CA ASN A 83 10.96 -3.78 -7.11
C ASN A 83 12.49 -3.83 -7.32
N LEU A 84 13.10 -5.01 -7.18
CA LEU A 84 14.52 -5.27 -7.49
C LEU A 84 14.79 -5.74 -8.93
N GLU A 85 13.76 -5.82 -9.79
CA GLU A 85 13.93 -6.16 -11.21
C GLU A 85 13.80 -4.97 -12.18
N VAL A 86 13.61 -3.74 -11.69
CA VAL A 86 13.62 -2.53 -12.55
C VAL A 86 14.98 -1.84 -12.56
N SER A 87 16.08 -2.60 -12.45
CA SER A 87 17.41 -2.11 -12.82
C SER A 87 18.38 -3.22 -13.26
N SER A 88 17.95 -4.21 -14.05
CA SER A 88 18.89 -5.10 -14.76
C SER A 88 18.21 -5.81 -15.94
N GLY A 89 17.89 -5.07 -17.00
CA GLY A 89 17.35 -5.65 -18.24
C GLY A 89 17.84 -5.01 -19.53
N ALA A 90 18.74 -4.05 -19.48
CA ALA A 90 19.32 -3.44 -20.67
C ALA A 90 20.85 -3.50 -20.63
N GLY A 91 21.43 -4.40 -21.44
CA GLY A 91 22.80 -4.25 -21.93
C GLY A 91 23.83 -5.30 -21.50
N VAL A 92 23.59 -6.60 -21.73
CA VAL A 92 24.71 -7.54 -21.94
C VAL A 92 25.15 -7.48 -23.41
N HIS A 93 25.88 -6.44 -23.78
CA HIS A 93 26.64 -6.41 -25.02
C HIS A 93 28.14 -6.34 -24.71
N ALA A 94 28.88 -7.23 -25.36
CA ALA A 94 30.34 -7.36 -25.47
C ALA A 94 30.98 -8.46 -24.62
N HIS A 95 30.94 -9.70 -25.14
CA HIS A 95 32.05 -10.63 -24.96
C HIS A 95 32.88 -10.64 -26.25
N HIS A 96 34.12 -10.21 -26.13
CA HIS A 96 35.17 -10.19 -27.13
C HIS A 96 36.05 -11.42 -26.92
N HIS A 97 36.06 -12.36 -27.87
CA HIS A 97 37.28 -13.01 -28.38
C HIS A 97 36.97 -13.81 -29.66
#